data_AF-A0A931RV28-F1
#
_entry.id   AF-A0A931RV28-F1
#
_cell.length_a   1.000
_cell.length_b   1.000
_cell.length_c   1.000
_cell.angle_alpha   90.00
_cell.angle_beta   90.00
_cell.angle_gamma   90.00
#
_symmetry.space_group_name_H-M   'P 1'
#
loop_
_entity.id
_entity.type
_entity.pdbx_description
1 polymer ?
#
loop_
_entity_poly.entity_id
_entity_poly.type
_entity_poly.pdbx_seq_one_letter_code
_entity_poly.pdbx_strand_id
1 'polypeptide(L)'
;MQEHALQEVIDIEASSRQNPVQTAAIACVQPLKVSLLPTLLQTREDLIIRKNVLFGCEAIAAAKLDMLLNGVIAHRIQALQDLPQQYPDISEKYAYFDFDSALRWRDDRGYPMLAIYCLDNSNCNFELGWERRRLSSRESITRGFINPEPPAPIRACFNDVLALLHNKCSGVMGIESITSCFRGLIPAVCRADIIKAKKYFDKIFVIAQAEWIERINTDPLVVGYKDGYAWLIAAFDLTPFEADIVNFFTRKLV
;
A
#
# COMPACT_ATOMS: atom_id res chain seq x y z
N MET A 1 -40.25 35.04 3.61
CA MET A 1 -39.30 34.60 4.65
C MET A 1 -38.18 33.77 4.03
N GLN A 2 -37.38 34.37 3.14
CA GLN A 2 -36.19 33.76 2.52
C GLN A 2 -35.13 34.86 2.25
N GLU A 3 -35.04 35.84 3.15
CA GLU A 3 -34.16 37.02 3.00
C GLU A 3 -33.25 37.26 4.23
N HIS A 4 -33.02 36.25 5.07
CA HIS A 4 -32.27 36.44 6.33
C HIS A 4 -31.08 35.48 6.54
N ALA A 5 -30.65 34.76 5.51
CA ALA A 5 -29.50 33.83 5.59
C ALA A 5 -28.31 34.21 4.69
N LEU A 6 -28.37 35.36 3.99
CA LEU A 6 -27.30 35.83 3.10
C LEU A 6 -26.47 36.98 3.68
N GLN A 7 -26.76 37.44 4.91
CA GLN A 7 -26.11 38.60 5.52
C GLN A 7 -25.01 38.25 6.55
N GLU A 8 -24.84 36.98 6.94
CA GLU A 8 -23.81 36.59 7.94
C GLU A 8 -22.48 36.11 7.35
N VAL A 9 -22.35 36.01 6.02
CA VAL A 9 -21.09 35.57 5.37
C VAL A 9 -20.22 36.77 4.94
N ILE A 10 -20.76 38.00 4.96
CA ILE A 10 -20.05 39.20 4.48
C ILE A 10 -19.26 39.92 5.60
N ASP A 11 -19.49 39.62 6.87
CA ASP A 11 -18.84 40.35 7.99
C ASP A 11 -17.61 39.67 8.61
N ILE A 12 -17.11 38.55 8.06
CA ILE A 12 -15.87 37.90 8.54
C ILE A 12 -14.64 38.22 7.67
N GLU A 13 -14.81 38.80 6.48
CA GLU A 13 -13.69 39.13 5.56
C GLU A 13 -13.24 40.60 5.57
N ALA A 14 -13.76 41.45 6.47
CA ALA A 14 -13.40 42.87 6.53
C ALA A 14 -12.34 43.22 7.60
N SER A 15 -11.75 42.24 8.31
CA SER A 15 -10.71 42.50 9.33
C SER A 15 -9.57 41.50 9.30
N SER A 16 -8.87 41.41 8.18
CA SER A 16 -7.49 40.89 8.18
C SER A 16 -6.74 41.32 6.92
N ARG A 17 -6.34 42.59 6.88
CA ARG A 17 -5.23 43.03 6.04
C ARG A 17 -4.06 43.36 6.96
N GLN A 18 -3.14 42.42 7.14
CA GLN A 18 -1.68 42.67 7.19
C GLN A 18 -0.89 41.36 7.38
N ASN A 19 0.06 41.17 6.46
CA ASN A 19 1.18 40.21 6.41
C ASN A 19 0.95 38.75 5.95
N PRO A 20 1.70 38.28 4.92
CA PRO A 20 1.61 36.91 4.42
C PRO A 20 2.79 36.06 4.91
N VAL A 21 2.55 35.05 5.75
CA VAL A 21 3.47 33.91 5.92
C VAL A 21 2.66 32.64 6.22
N GLN A 22 2.76 31.67 5.31
CA GLN A 22 2.58 30.22 5.47
C GLN A 22 1.38 29.70 6.29
N THR A 23 0.33 29.24 5.60
CA THR A 23 -0.34 27.97 5.96
C THR A 23 -1.10 27.41 4.76
N ALA A 24 -0.55 26.37 4.10
CA ALA A 24 -1.31 25.60 3.13
C ALA A 24 -2.06 24.50 3.88
N ALA A 25 -3.33 24.74 4.19
CA ALA A 25 -4.28 23.72 4.58
C ALA A 25 -4.71 22.94 3.33
N ILE A 26 -4.49 21.62 3.34
CA ILE A 26 -5.01 20.71 2.32
C ILE A 26 -6.49 20.49 2.64
N ALA A 27 -7.36 21.26 1.99
CA ALA A 27 -8.79 20.98 1.96
C ALA A 27 -9.07 19.80 1.02
N CYS A 28 -9.77 18.82 1.57
CA CYS A 28 -10.19 17.58 0.93
C CYS A 28 -11.16 17.89 -0.23
N VAL A 29 -10.78 17.56 -1.47
CA VAL A 29 -11.71 17.57 -2.61
C VAL A 29 -12.42 16.22 -2.64
N GLN A 30 -13.71 16.20 -2.31
CA GLN A 30 -14.56 15.05 -2.59
C GLN A 30 -14.97 15.02 -4.07
N PRO A 31 -15.01 13.84 -4.71
CA PRO A 31 -15.50 13.73 -6.08
C PRO A 31 -17.02 13.85 -6.12
N LEU A 32 -17.52 14.87 -6.81
CA LEU A 32 -18.93 15.02 -7.19
C LEU A 32 -19.32 13.89 -8.16
N LYS A 33 -20.22 13.00 -7.74
CA LYS A 33 -20.89 12.03 -8.63
C LYS A 33 -21.95 12.77 -9.43
N VAL A 34 -21.70 13.02 -10.71
CA VAL A 34 -22.72 13.51 -11.65
C VAL A 34 -23.13 12.36 -12.56
N SER A 35 -24.33 11.83 -12.34
CA SER A 35 -24.99 10.92 -13.27
C SER A 35 -25.51 11.72 -14.45
N LEU A 36 -25.03 11.42 -15.67
CA LEU A 36 -25.58 11.97 -16.91
C LEU A 36 -25.98 10.84 -17.84
N LEU A 37 -27.24 10.85 -18.23
CA LEU A 37 -27.72 10.31 -19.50
C LEU A 37 -29.00 11.07 -19.89
N PRO A 38 -29.36 11.11 -21.18
CA PRO A 38 -28.94 12.14 -22.13
C PRO A 38 -30.15 12.98 -22.57
N THR A 39 -29.93 14.14 -23.23
CA THR A 39 -30.64 14.61 -24.46
C THR A 39 -30.31 16.10 -24.73
N LEU A 40 -29.70 16.34 -25.91
CA LEU A 40 -29.69 17.52 -26.81
C LEU A 40 -29.21 18.89 -26.26
N LEU A 41 -28.04 19.37 -26.69
CA LEU A 41 -27.76 20.14 -27.93
C LEU A 41 -28.33 21.58 -27.95
N GLN A 42 -27.52 22.53 -27.46
CA GLN A 42 -27.45 23.97 -27.80
C GLN A 42 -26.35 24.53 -26.87
N THR A 43 -25.23 25.14 -27.26
CA THR A 43 -24.64 25.72 -28.48
C THR A 43 -23.12 25.46 -28.42
N ARG A 44 -22.45 25.34 -29.57
CA ARG A 44 -21.03 24.92 -29.69
C ARG A 44 -20.02 25.98 -29.22
N GLU A 45 -20.45 27.22 -28.99
CA GLU A 45 -19.55 28.35 -28.70
C GLU A 45 -19.32 28.59 -27.19
N ASP A 46 -20.26 28.23 -26.32
CA ASP A 46 -20.05 28.29 -24.85
C ASP A 46 -19.13 27.17 -24.34
N LEU A 47 -18.98 26.09 -25.11
CA LEU A 47 -18.07 24.98 -24.82
C LEU A 47 -16.61 25.28 -25.17
N ILE A 48 -16.33 26.28 -26.01
CA ILE A 48 -14.94 26.63 -26.40
C ILE A 48 -14.31 27.56 -25.37
N ILE A 49 -15.08 28.47 -24.77
CA ILE A 49 -14.58 29.32 -23.68
C ILE A 49 -14.48 28.54 -22.37
N ARG A 50 -15.36 27.55 -22.11
CA ARG A 50 -15.23 26.65 -20.95
C ARG A 50 -14.23 25.51 -21.12
N LYS A 51 -13.90 25.07 -22.35
CA LYS A 51 -12.80 24.10 -22.57
C LYS A 51 -11.44 24.69 -22.26
N ASN A 52 -11.18 25.94 -22.62
CA ASN A 52 -9.84 26.52 -22.46
C ASN A 52 -9.45 26.86 -21.01
N VAL A 53 -10.41 26.89 -20.08
CA VAL A 53 -10.12 27.06 -18.64
C VAL A 53 -9.94 25.70 -17.94
N LEU A 54 -10.57 24.62 -18.44
CA LEU A 54 -10.41 23.27 -17.89
C LEU A 54 -9.15 22.54 -18.39
N PHE A 55 -8.71 22.77 -19.64
CA PHE A 55 -7.48 22.14 -20.16
C PHE A 55 -6.18 22.71 -19.56
N GLY A 56 -6.18 23.96 -19.10
CA GLY A 56 -5.02 24.53 -18.42
C GLY A 56 -4.74 23.87 -17.07
N CYS A 57 -5.79 23.59 -16.29
CA CYS A 57 -5.67 22.92 -15.00
C CYS A 57 -5.27 21.44 -15.14
N GLU A 58 -5.79 20.73 -16.14
CA GLU A 58 -5.42 19.34 -16.42
C GLU A 58 -3.96 19.20 -16.89
N ALA A 59 -3.49 20.10 -17.78
CA ALA A 59 -2.09 20.08 -18.23
C ALA A 59 -1.11 20.45 -17.12
N ILE A 60 -1.44 21.43 -16.27
CA ILE A 60 -0.63 21.80 -15.11
C ILE A 60 -0.64 20.69 -14.05
N ALA A 61 -1.78 20.04 -13.82
CA ALA A 61 -1.88 18.91 -12.91
C ALA A 61 -1.06 17.70 -13.41
N ALA A 62 -1.14 17.39 -14.71
CA ALA A 62 -0.35 16.33 -15.33
C ALA A 62 1.15 16.60 -15.26
N ALA A 63 1.61 17.82 -15.57
CA ALA A 63 3.02 18.19 -15.48
C ALA A 63 3.54 18.16 -14.04
N LYS A 64 2.74 18.61 -13.06
CA LYS A 64 3.09 18.51 -11.64
C LYS A 64 3.15 17.06 -11.17
N LEU A 65 2.21 16.22 -11.62
CA LEU A 65 2.18 14.80 -11.29
C LEU A 65 3.41 14.08 -11.87
N ASP A 66 3.77 14.36 -13.13
CA ASP A 66 4.94 13.80 -13.79
C ASP A 66 6.24 14.22 -13.08
N MET A 67 6.38 15.50 -12.73
CA MET A 67 7.54 15.98 -11.96
C MET A 67 7.66 15.30 -10.59
N LEU A 68 6.54 15.10 -9.89
CA LEU A 68 6.52 14.40 -8.60
C LEU A 68 6.86 12.91 -8.76
N LEU A 69 6.29 12.24 -9.77
CA LEU A 69 6.58 10.84 -10.07
C LEU A 69 8.05 10.64 -10.42
N ASN A 70 8.61 11.49 -11.29
CA ASN A 70 10.02 11.45 -11.67
C ASN A 70 10.93 11.70 -10.46
N GLY A 71 10.56 12.62 -9.56
CA GLY A 71 11.28 12.83 -8.29
C GLY A 71 11.27 11.61 -7.38
N VAL A 72 10.11 10.96 -7.20
CA VAL A 72 9.97 9.75 -6.38
C VAL A 72 10.74 8.57 -6.98
N ILE A 73 10.65 8.39 -8.30
CA ILE A 73 11.37 7.33 -9.04
C ILE A 73 12.89 7.56 -8.92
N ALA A 74 13.37 8.78 -9.15
CA ALA A 74 14.80 9.10 -9.04
C ALA A 74 15.32 8.86 -7.61
N HIS A 75 14.58 9.29 -6.58
CA HIS A 75 14.95 9.04 -5.19
C HIS A 75 15.01 7.54 -4.88
N ARG A 76 14.07 6.76 -5.41
CA ARG A 76 14.05 5.31 -5.22
C ARG A 76 15.21 4.62 -5.93
N ILE A 77 15.51 5.01 -7.17
CA ILE A 77 16.66 4.50 -7.93
C ILE A 77 17.95 4.79 -7.16
N GLN A 78 18.13 6.02 -6.68
CA GLN A 78 19.31 6.39 -5.91
C GLN A 78 19.43 5.54 -4.63
N ALA A 79 18.34 5.40 -3.87
CA ALA A 79 18.34 4.56 -2.68
C ALA A 79 18.75 3.10 -2.98
N LEU A 80 18.31 2.55 -4.12
CA LEU A 80 18.71 1.21 -4.56
C LEU A 80 20.18 1.13 -5.01
N GLN A 81 20.70 2.19 -5.63
CA GLN A 81 22.11 2.28 -6.03
C GLN A 81 23.05 2.43 -4.82
N ASP A 82 22.56 3.00 -3.73
CA ASP A 82 23.33 3.18 -2.49
C ASP A 82 23.35 1.90 -1.62
N LEU A 83 22.43 0.95 -1.85
CA LEU A 83 22.34 -0.30 -1.06
C LEU A 83 23.65 -1.09 -0.99
N PRO A 84 24.41 -1.30 -2.09
CA PRO A 84 25.67 -2.02 -2.01
C PRO A 84 26.73 -1.32 -1.17
N GLN A 85 26.68 0.01 -1.09
CA GLN A 85 27.59 0.80 -0.25
C GLN A 85 27.17 0.75 1.22
N GLN A 86 25.86 0.79 1.48
CA GLN A 86 25.30 0.74 2.84
C GLN A 86 25.38 -0.67 3.46
N TYR A 87 25.22 -1.72 2.66
CA TYR A 87 25.17 -3.12 3.11
C TYR A 87 26.02 -4.08 2.25
N PRO A 88 27.34 -3.86 2.13
CA PRO A 88 28.20 -4.65 1.25
C PRO A 88 28.10 -6.16 1.53
N ASP A 89 28.14 -6.54 2.81
CA ASP A 89 28.09 -7.95 3.24
C ASP A 89 26.80 -8.69 2.86
N ILE A 90 25.70 -7.95 2.66
CA ILE A 90 24.37 -8.47 2.32
C ILE A 90 24.19 -8.45 0.81
N SER A 91 24.49 -7.32 0.16
CA SER A 91 24.30 -7.13 -1.28
C SER A 91 25.17 -8.05 -2.13
N GLU A 92 26.33 -8.46 -1.63
CA GLU A 92 27.17 -9.46 -2.31
C GLU A 92 26.57 -10.87 -2.30
N LYS A 93 25.69 -11.16 -1.34
CA LYS A 93 25.19 -12.52 -1.08
C LYS A 93 23.74 -12.73 -1.47
N TYR A 94 22.92 -11.69 -1.37
CA TYR A 94 21.48 -11.79 -1.50
C TYR A 94 20.95 -10.73 -2.48
N ALA A 95 20.02 -11.15 -3.34
CA ALA A 95 19.38 -10.25 -4.28
C ALA A 95 18.37 -9.35 -3.56
N TYR A 96 18.30 -8.08 -3.94
CA TYR A 96 17.28 -7.17 -3.43
C TYR A 96 15.88 -7.63 -3.85
N PHE A 97 14.91 -7.53 -2.93
CA PHE A 97 13.51 -7.87 -3.17
C PHE A 97 12.64 -6.63 -2.92
N ASP A 98 11.82 -6.27 -3.89
CA ASP A 98 10.93 -5.11 -3.77
C ASP A 98 9.55 -5.51 -3.23
N PHE A 99 9.33 -5.26 -1.94
CA PHE A 99 8.03 -5.49 -1.32
C PHE A 99 6.91 -4.62 -1.91
N ASP A 100 7.19 -3.38 -2.30
CA ASP A 100 6.15 -2.42 -2.66
C ASP A 100 5.45 -2.82 -3.96
N SER A 101 6.20 -3.39 -4.91
CA SER A 101 5.64 -3.91 -6.16
C SER A 101 4.99 -5.28 -5.98
N ALA A 102 5.62 -6.19 -5.23
CA ALA A 102 5.12 -7.56 -5.07
C ALA A 102 3.89 -7.66 -4.15
N LEU A 103 3.94 -7.05 -2.95
CA LEU A 103 2.88 -7.20 -1.94
C LEU A 103 1.61 -6.40 -2.24
N ARG A 104 1.64 -5.51 -3.24
CA ARG A 104 0.49 -4.73 -3.69
C ARG A 104 -0.40 -5.46 -4.68
N TRP A 105 -0.04 -6.66 -5.12
CA TRP A 105 -0.88 -7.44 -6.02
C TRP A 105 -2.17 -7.88 -5.34
N ARG A 106 -3.27 -7.78 -6.08
CA ARG A 106 -4.63 -8.05 -5.60
C ARG A 106 -5.35 -9.03 -6.52
N ASP A 107 -6.19 -9.86 -5.92
CA ASP A 107 -7.15 -10.67 -6.65
C ASP A 107 -8.33 -9.82 -7.15
N ASP A 108 -9.27 -10.47 -7.84
CA ASP A 108 -10.50 -9.87 -8.36
C ASP A 108 -11.43 -9.30 -7.27
N ARG A 109 -11.23 -9.71 -6.00
CA ARG A 109 -11.96 -9.25 -4.82
C ARG A 109 -11.25 -8.12 -4.09
N GLY A 110 -10.04 -7.73 -4.52
CA GLY A 110 -9.24 -6.70 -3.87
C GLY A 110 -8.47 -7.21 -2.64
N TYR A 111 -8.31 -8.52 -2.47
CA TYR A 111 -7.49 -9.11 -1.41
C TYR A 111 -6.06 -9.37 -1.87
N PRO A 112 -5.07 -9.38 -0.97
CA PRO A 112 -3.68 -9.64 -1.34
C PRO A 112 -3.54 -11.00 -2.01
N MET A 113 -2.78 -11.06 -3.10
CA MET A 113 -2.40 -12.34 -3.70
C MET A 113 -1.26 -13.03 -2.97
N LEU A 114 -0.46 -12.27 -2.20
CA LEU A 114 0.67 -12.77 -1.42
C LEU A 114 0.43 -12.48 0.07
N ALA A 115 0.79 -13.43 0.92
CA ALA A 115 0.77 -13.30 2.37
C ALA A 115 2.18 -13.44 2.94
N ILE A 116 2.41 -12.85 4.11
CA ILE A 116 3.73 -12.77 4.74
C ILE A 116 3.67 -13.46 6.09
N TYR A 117 4.50 -14.47 6.27
CA TYR A 117 4.53 -15.30 7.47
C TYR A 117 5.83 -15.07 8.20
N CYS A 118 5.76 -14.64 9.46
CA CYS A 118 6.95 -14.56 10.32
C CYS A 118 7.35 -15.96 10.75
N LEU A 119 8.62 -16.32 10.54
CA LEU A 119 9.17 -17.61 11.01
C LEU A 119 9.22 -17.72 12.54
N ASP A 120 9.17 -16.60 13.25
CA ASP A 120 9.13 -16.58 14.72
C ASP A 120 7.71 -16.83 15.28
N ASN A 121 6.68 -16.92 14.43
CA ASN A 121 5.31 -17.26 14.84
C ASN A 121 5.09 -18.77 14.68
N SER A 122 4.84 -19.48 15.78
CA SER A 122 4.63 -20.93 15.79
C SER A 122 3.47 -21.41 14.91
N ASN A 123 2.48 -20.55 14.69
CA ASN A 123 1.29 -20.89 13.92
C ASN A 123 1.41 -20.52 12.44
N CYS A 124 2.47 -19.80 12.02
CA CYS A 124 2.67 -19.33 10.66
C CYS A 124 1.41 -18.70 10.04
N ASN A 125 0.64 -17.97 10.85
CA ASN A 125 -0.58 -17.30 10.43
C ASN A 125 -0.29 -15.85 10.06
N PHE A 126 -1.01 -15.35 9.07
CA PHE A 126 -1.07 -13.95 8.69
C PHE A 126 -2.52 -13.51 8.62
N GLU A 127 -2.89 -12.57 9.47
CA GLU A 127 -4.25 -12.05 9.58
C GLU A 127 -4.26 -10.55 9.31
N LEU A 128 -5.20 -10.13 8.45
CA LEU A 128 -5.53 -8.75 8.19
C LEU A 128 -6.95 -8.54 8.68
N GLY A 129 -7.17 -7.60 9.58
CA GLY A 129 -8.48 -7.43 10.18
C GLY A 129 -8.82 -6.01 10.53
N TRP A 130 -10.12 -5.80 10.74
CA TRP A 130 -10.67 -4.59 11.28
C TRP A 130 -11.58 -4.93 12.46
N GLU A 131 -11.28 -4.33 13.61
CA GLU A 131 -12.02 -4.53 14.85
C GLU A 131 -12.82 -3.27 15.17
N ARG A 132 -14.12 -3.45 15.42
CA ARG A 132 -14.96 -2.45 16.07
C ARG A 132 -15.50 -3.03 17.37
N ARG A 133 -15.01 -2.51 18.50
CA ARG A 133 -15.37 -3.01 19.85
C ARG A 133 -15.92 -1.88 20.72
N ARG A 134 -16.92 -2.22 21.52
CA ARG A 134 -17.52 -1.30 22.49
C ARG A 134 -16.67 -1.33 23.75
N LEU A 135 -16.08 -0.18 24.11
CA LEU A 135 -15.33 -0.02 25.35
C LEU A 135 -16.27 0.33 26.51
N SER A 136 -17.28 1.15 26.23
CA SER A 136 -18.29 1.55 27.20
C SER A 136 -19.63 1.86 26.52
N SER A 137 -20.65 2.25 27.29
CA SER A 137 -21.94 2.66 26.73
C SER A 137 -21.81 3.81 25.70
N ARG A 138 -20.80 4.67 25.84
CA ARG A 138 -20.56 5.85 25.00
C ARG A 138 -19.32 5.77 24.11
N GLU A 139 -18.49 4.74 24.27
CA GLU A 139 -17.19 4.67 23.61
C GLU A 139 -17.05 3.37 22.81
N SER A 140 -16.59 3.51 21.57
CA SER A 140 -16.18 2.40 20.73
C SER A 140 -14.80 2.65 20.16
N ILE A 141 -13.96 1.62 20.16
CA ILE A 141 -12.70 1.61 19.42
C ILE A 141 -12.93 0.99 18.06
N THR A 142 -12.32 1.59 17.04
CA THR A 142 -12.36 1.13 15.66
C THR A 142 -10.94 1.17 15.12
N ARG A 143 -10.35 0.02 14.77
CA ARG A 143 -8.96 -0.04 14.29
C ARG A 143 -8.72 -1.20 13.33
N GLY A 144 -7.86 -0.97 12.36
CA GLY A 144 -7.25 -2.02 11.55
C GLY A 144 -6.06 -2.64 12.28
N PHE A 145 -5.85 -3.94 12.07
CA PHE A 145 -4.73 -4.68 12.64
C PHE A 145 -4.14 -5.65 11.61
N ILE A 146 -2.85 -5.95 11.77
CA ILE A 146 -2.15 -6.99 11.03
C ILE A 146 -1.45 -7.88 12.05
N ASN A 147 -1.63 -9.20 11.96
CA ASN A 147 -1.06 -10.13 12.92
C ASN A 147 -0.33 -11.28 12.21
N PRO A 148 0.97 -11.51 12.46
CA PRO A 148 1.86 -10.70 13.31
C PRO A 148 2.11 -9.31 12.72
N GLU A 149 2.41 -8.32 13.59
CA GLU A 149 2.68 -6.94 13.17
C GLU A 149 3.96 -6.87 12.31
N PRO A 150 3.86 -6.55 11.01
CA PRO A 150 5.02 -6.42 10.15
C PRO A 150 5.66 -5.03 10.31
N PRO A 151 6.91 -4.84 9.86
CA PRO A 151 7.53 -3.52 9.76
C PRO A 151 6.67 -2.51 9.00
N ALA A 152 6.78 -1.22 9.36
CA ALA A 152 5.93 -0.17 8.80
C ALA A 152 5.89 -0.10 7.25
N PRO A 153 7.01 -0.28 6.52
CA PRO A 153 6.97 -0.31 5.05
C PRO A 153 6.11 -1.46 4.49
N ILE A 154 6.18 -2.62 5.11
CA ILE A 154 5.38 -3.79 4.72
C ILE A 154 3.91 -3.55 5.09
N ARG A 155 3.63 -3.02 6.29
CA ARG A 155 2.28 -2.67 6.72
C ARG A 155 1.59 -1.72 5.75
N ALA A 156 2.33 -0.73 5.25
CA ALA A 156 1.81 0.25 4.29
C ALA A 156 1.31 -0.39 2.98
N CYS A 157 1.86 -1.54 2.59
CA CYS A 157 1.43 -2.30 1.41
C CYS A 157 0.03 -2.90 1.56
N PHE A 158 -0.57 -2.89 2.75
CA PHE A 158 -1.90 -3.47 3.03
C PHE A 158 -2.95 -2.42 3.44
N ASN A 159 -2.62 -1.13 3.40
CA ASN A 159 -3.53 -0.07 3.84
C ASN A 159 -4.85 -0.02 3.05
N ASP A 160 -4.80 -0.31 1.76
CA ASP A 160 -5.97 -0.42 0.89
C ASP A 160 -6.89 -1.58 1.28
N VAL A 161 -6.32 -2.72 1.66
CA VAL A 161 -7.06 -3.89 2.13
C VAL A 161 -7.68 -3.62 3.50
N LEU A 162 -6.95 -2.96 4.40
CA LEU A 162 -7.50 -2.53 5.69
C LEU A 162 -8.67 -1.55 5.50
N ALA A 163 -8.60 -0.65 4.51
CA ALA A 163 -9.72 0.23 4.16
C ALA A 163 -10.91 -0.55 3.57
N LEU A 164 -10.66 -1.58 2.76
CA LEU A 164 -11.70 -2.50 2.27
C LEU A 164 -12.42 -3.20 3.44
N LEU A 165 -11.67 -3.76 4.38
CA LEU A 165 -12.21 -4.44 5.57
C LEU A 165 -12.95 -3.47 6.49
N HIS A 166 -12.44 -2.25 6.67
CA HIS A 166 -13.14 -1.18 7.39
C HIS A 166 -14.52 -0.91 6.80
N ASN A 167 -14.61 -0.78 5.48
CA ASN A 167 -15.88 -0.52 4.80
C ASN A 167 -16.88 -1.66 5.00
N LYS A 168 -16.40 -2.92 5.02
CA LYS A 168 -17.23 -4.09 5.33
C LYS A 168 -17.69 -4.14 6.79
N CYS A 169 -16.84 -3.68 7.71
CA CYS A 169 -17.15 -3.59 9.14
C CYS A 169 -18.00 -2.34 9.48
N SER A 170 -18.16 -1.40 8.54
CA SER A 170 -18.84 -0.14 8.79
C SER A 170 -20.31 -0.37 9.17
N GLY A 171 -20.64 -0.03 10.42
CA GLY A 171 -22.00 -0.16 10.97
C GLY A 171 -22.25 -1.39 11.85
N VAL A 172 -21.36 -2.38 11.90
CA VAL A 172 -21.56 -3.60 12.71
C VAL A 172 -20.49 -3.68 13.82
N MET A 173 -20.89 -4.12 15.01
CA MET A 173 -19.95 -4.43 16.10
C MET A 173 -19.35 -5.82 15.84
N GLY A 174 -18.03 -5.94 15.93
CA GLY A 174 -17.36 -7.22 15.70
C GLY A 174 -15.99 -7.06 15.06
N ILE A 175 -15.52 -8.18 14.51
CA ILE A 175 -14.25 -8.27 13.79
C ILE A 175 -14.57 -8.77 12.39
N GLU A 176 -14.07 -8.05 11.39
CA GLU A 176 -14.02 -8.52 10.01
C GLU A 176 -12.54 -8.76 9.69
N SER A 177 -12.15 -10.03 9.46
CA SER A 177 -10.77 -10.36 9.13
C SER A 177 -10.67 -11.43 8.06
N ILE A 178 -9.56 -11.40 7.35
CA ILE A 178 -9.10 -12.45 6.45
C ILE A 178 -7.82 -13.04 7.04
N THR A 179 -7.71 -14.36 7.03
CA THR A 179 -6.56 -15.07 7.58
C THR A 179 -6.02 -16.04 6.54
N SER A 180 -4.69 -16.09 6.45
CA SER A 180 -3.96 -17.08 5.67
C SER A 180 -2.99 -17.81 6.61
N CYS A 181 -2.75 -19.09 6.36
CA CYS A 181 -1.85 -19.93 7.14
C CYS A 181 -0.89 -20.66 6.21
N PHE A 182 0.41 -20.50 6.44
CA PHE A 182 1.40 -21.27 5.73
C PHE A 182 1.57 -22.63 6.42
N ARG A 183 1.12 -23.72 5.78
CA ARG A 183 1.34 -25.10 6.27
C ARG A 183 2.41 -25.86 5.49
N GLY A 184 3.15 -25.18 4.60
CA GLY A 184 4.24 -25.78 3.84
C GLY A 184 5.43 -26.18 4.72
N LEU A 185 6.20 -27.17 4.27
CA LEU A 185 7.46 -27.56 4.92
C LEU A 185 8.63 -26.90 4.21
N ILE A 186 9.43 -26.11 4.94
CA ILE A 186 10.66 -25.53 4.40
C ILE A 186 11.72 -26.65 4.22
N PRO A 187 12.24 -26.90 3.01
CA PRO A 187 13.25 -27.94 2.76
C PRO A 187 14.49 -27.77 3.64
N ALA A 188 15.14 -28.89 3.97
CA ALA A 188 16.29 -28.90 4.86
C ALA A 188 17.46 -28.02 4.35
N VAL A 189 17.65 -27.96 3.03
CA VAL A 189 18.66 -27.12 2.38
C VAL A 189 18.36 -25.64 2.65
N CYS A 190 17.13 -25.20 2.40
CA CYS A 190 16.70 -23.82 2.64
C CYS A 190 16.78 -23.45 4.13
N ARG A 191 16.43 -24.36 5.04
CA ARG A 191 16.59 -24.13 6.48
C ARG A 191 18.04 -23.86 6.87
N ALA A 192 19.01 -24.57 6.27
CA ALA A 192 20.43 -24.32 6.53
C ALA A 192 20.85 -22.92 6.05
N ASP A 193 20.34 -22.46 4.91
CA ASP A 193 20.65 -21.12 4.39
C ASP A 193 19.98 -20.02 5.20
N ILE A 194 18.74 -20.21 5.65
CA ILE A 194 18.04 -19.32 6.59
C ILE A 194 18.84 -19.15 7.89
N ILE A 195 19.35 -20.25 8.46
CA ILE A 195 20.15 -20.20 9.69
C ILE A 195 21.42 -19.36 9.47
N LYS A 196 22.12 -19.55 8.34
CA LYS A 196 23.32 -18.76 8.01
C LYS A 196 22.98 -17.28 7.76
N ALA A 197 21.83 -17.02 7.16
CA ALA A 197 21.34 -15.69 6.81
C ALA A 197 20.88 -14.89 8.04
N LYS A 198 20.37 -15.55 9.09
CA LYS A 198 19.77 -14.93 10.28
C LYS A 198 20.63 -13.86 10.93
N LYS A 199 21.97 -13.98 10.89
CA LYS A 199 22.87 -12.98 11.46
C LYS A 199 22.89 -11.63 10.72
N TYR A 200 22.33 -11.56 9.52
CA TYR A 200 22.34 -10.34 8.69
C TYR A 200 21.08 -9.52 8.80
N PHE A 201 19.96 -10.12 9.21
CA PHE A 201 18.61 -9.57 9.09
C PHE A 201 17.92 -9.44 10.44
N ASP A 202 17.13 -8.38 10.62
CA ASP A 202 16.34 -8.14 11.83
C ASP A 202 15.17 -9.11 11.93
N LYS A 203 14.56 -9.43 10.77
CA LYS A 203 13.45 -10.38 10.64
C LYS A 203 13.62 -11.21 9.38
N ILE A 204 13.08 -12.43 9.40
CA ILE A 204 12.97 -13.28 8.21
C ILE A 204 11.50 -13.63 8.03
N PHE A 205 11.03 -13.45 6.81
CA PHE A 205 9.67 -13.75 6.39
C PHE A 205 9.65 -14.87 5.36
N VAL A 206 8.57 -15.64 5.38
CA VAL A 206 8.14 -16.45 4.24
C VAL A 206 7.06 -15.67 3.52
N ILE A 207 7.18 -15.55 2.21
CA ILE A 207 6.15 -14.99 1.34
C ILE A 207 5.68 -16.10 0.44
N ALA A 208 4.39 -16.37 0.47
CA ALA A 208 3.76 -17.33 -0.42
C ALA A 208 2.43 -16.76 -0.91
N GLN A 209 1.87 -17.38 -1.94
CA GLN A 209 0.51 -17.06 -2.36
C GLN A 209 -0.46 -17.16 -1.16
N ALA A 210 -1.33 -16.16 -1.04
CA ALA A 210 -2.33 -16.12 0.00
C ALA A 210 -3.50 -17.01 -0.42
N GLU A 211 -3.80 -17.99 0.42
CA GLU A 211 -5.02 -18.79 0.31
C GLU A 211 -5.98 -18.37 1.40
N TRP A 212 -6.84 -17.43 1.05
CA TRP A 212 -7.90 -16.98 1.95
C TRP A 212 -8.97 -18.07 2.17
N ILE A 213 -8.97 -19.14 1.35
CA ILE A 213 -9.88 -20.30 1.41
C ILE A 213 -9.07 -21.57 1.03
N GLU A 214 -8.90 -22.49 1.99
CA GLU A 214 -7.96 -23.63 2.01
C GLU A 214 -7.74 -24.39 0.68
N ARG A 215 -6.50 -24.45 0.13
CA ARG A 215 -5.94 -25.53 -0.73
C ARG A 215 -4.44 -25.34 -1.05
N ILE A 216 -3.54 -25.99 -0.30
CA ILE A 216 -2.09 -25.78 -0.46
C ILE A 216 -1.51 -26.49 -1.69
N ASN A 217 -0.83 -25.71 -2.53
CA ASN A 217 0.30 -26.13 -3.36
C ASN A 217 1.07 -24.88 -3.78
N THR A 218 1.83 -24.27 -2.89
CA THR A 218 2.52 -23.01 -3.19
C THR A 218 3.85 -22.84 -2.47
N ASP A 219 4.56 -21.83 -2.93
CA ASP A 219 5.91 -21.91 -3.47
C ASP A 219 6.69 -20.74 -2.86
N PRO A 220 7.19 -20.93 -1.64
CA PRO A 220 7.55 -19.82 -0.75
C PRO A 220 8.89 -19.17 -1.09
N LEU A 221 8.85 -17.84 -1.20
CA LEU A 221 10.03 -17.00 -1.14
C LEU A 221 10.42 -16.76 0.32
N VAL A 222 11.69 -16.95 0.65
CA VAL A 222 12.22 -16.61 1.97
C VAL A 222 13.00 -15.32 1.86
N VAL A 223 12.58 -14.31 2.61
CA VAL A 223 13.09 -12.95 2.50
C VAL A 223 13.60 -12.47 3.84
N GLY A 224 14.84 -11.98 3.86
CA GLY A 224 15.42 -11.29 5.00
C GLY A 224 15.07 -9.80 4.96
N TYR A 225 14.79 -9.21 6.11
CA TYR A 225 14.48 -7.79 6.26
C TYR A 225 15.47 -7.09 7.17
N LYS A 226 15.89 -5.89 6.75
CA LYS A 226 16.80 -5.02 7.49
C LYS A 226 16.59 -3.57 7.05
N ASP A 227 16.42 -2.67 8.02
CA ASP A 227 16.40 -1.22 7.81
C ASP A 227 15.49 -0.71 6.67
N GLY A 228 14.31 -1.33 6.48
CA GLY A 228 13.38 -0.92 5.43
C GLY A 228 13.47 -1.70 4.13
N TYR A 229 14.52 -2.49 3.95
CA TYR A 229 14.79 -3.21 2.70
C TYR A 229 14.65 -4.72 2.88
N ALA A 230 14.53 -5.40 1.75
CA ALA A 230 14.32 -6.83 1.68
C ALA A 230 15.31 -7.50 0.77
N TRP A 231 15.70 -8.73 1.12
CA TRP A 231 16.62 -9.52 0.32
C TRP A 231 16.17 -10.97 0.24
N LEU A 232 16.19 -11.51 -0.98
CA LEU A 232 15.85 -12.90 -1.25
C LEU A 232 16.96 -13.81 -0.70
N ILE A 233 16.60 -14.63 0.29
CA ILE A 233 17.49 -15.63 0.91
C ILE A 233 17.40 -16.95 0.14
N ALA A 234 16.18 -17.41 -0.09
CA ALA A 234 15.92 -18.68 -0.76
C ALA A 234 14.58 -18.62 -1.49
N ALA A 235 14.48 -19.45 -2.52
CA ALA A 235 13.26 -19.75 -3.25
C ALA A 235 13.25 -21.26 -3.46
N PHE A 236 12.16 -21.92 -3.13
CA PHE A 236 12.04 -23.37 -3.25
C PHE A 236 10.61 -23.75 -3.54
N ASP A 237 10.45 -24.77 -4.37
CA ASP A 237 9.19 -25.11 -5.04
C ASP A 237 8.69 -23.83 -5.73
N LEU A 238 8.96 -23.60 -7.03
CA LEU A 238 8.59 -22.33 -7.68
C LEU A 238 7.52 -22.58 -8.74
N THR A 239 6.41 -21.84 -8.67
CA THR A 239 5.40 -21.90 -9.72
C THR A 239 5.93 -21.10 -10.91
N PRO A 240 5.36 -21.24 -12.11
CA PRO A 240 5.67 -20.33 -13.20
C PRO A 240 5.53 -18.84 -12.83
N PHE A 241 4.56 -18.48 -11.99
CA PHE A 241 4.36 -17.09 -11.55
C PHE A 241 5.47 -16.60 -10.61
N GLU A 242 5.87 -17.38 -9.61
CA GLU A 242 6.99 -16.97 -8.76
C GLU A 242 8.34 -17.08 -9.47
N ALA A 243 8.50 -17.98 -10.45
CA ALA A 243 9.65 -17.97 -11.33
C ALA A 243 9.74 -16.63 -12.08
N ASP A 244 8.61 -16.06 -12.54
CA ASP A 244 8.58 -14.73 -13.13
C ASP A 244 8.94 -13.63 -12.12
N ILE A 245 8.50 -13.73 -10.86
CA ILE A 245 8.88 -12.80 -9.79
C ILE A 245 10.39 -12.88 -9.51
N VAL A 246 10.92 -14.08 -9.32
CA VAL A 246 12.35 -14.32 -9.11
C VAL A 246 13.12 -13.76 -10.29
N ASN A 247 12.74 -14.08 -11.54
CA ASN A 247 13.37 -13.55 -12.75
C ASN A 247 13.29 -12.02 -12.83
N PHE A 248 12.18 -11.41 -12.40
CA PHE A 248 12.03 -9.97 -12.34
C PHE A 248 13.04 -9.35 -11.36
N PHE A 249 13.29 -9.99 -10.22
CA PHE A 249 14.20 -9.50 -9.19
C PHE A 249 15.68 -9.90 -9.37
N THR A 250 15.97 -11.05 -9.98
CA THR A 250 17.33 -11.54 -10.19
C THR A 250 17.97 -11.04 -11.49
N ARG A 251 17.24 -10.28 -12.32
CA ARG A 251 17.88 -9.48 -13.36
C ARG A 251 18.79 -8.48 -12.67
N LYS A 252 20.07 -8.84 -12.55
CA LYS A 252 21.15 -7.91 -12.27
C LYS A 252 20.90 -6.70 -13.17
N LEU A 253 20.86 -5.51 -12.58
CA LEU A 253 20.95 -4.26 -13.32
C LEU A 253 22.25 -4.35 -14.13
N VAL A 254 22.14 -4.75 -15.40
CA VAL A 254 23.20 -4.70 -16.41
C VAL A 254 23.21 -3.30 -16.99
#